data_AF-F9Z3C4-F1
#
_entry.id   AF-F9Z3C4-F1
#
_cell.length_a   1.000
_cell.length_b   1.000
_cell.length_c   1.000
_cell.angle_alpha   90.00
_cell.angle_beta   90.00
_cell.angle_gamma   90.00
#
_symmetry.space_group_name_H-M   'P 1'
#
loop_
_entity.id
_entity.type
_entity.pdbx_description
1 polymer ?
#
loop_
_entity_poly.entity_id
_entity_poly.type
_entity_poly.pdbx_seq_one_letter_code
_entity_poly.pdbx_strand_id
1 'polypeptide(L)'
;METNVQHFGQSANIPAGIFSGTELFAHNGDMYAIYNGTSILFQDLPSMEKRNFIEVYMQDKEAQEFIRKQFGITGFESGFKQWLFCKFGSLDGDPDSINGQITPDIYNSACQRTDCSGRGKICGSNIALKGHDIETLRELKSGKTAKEIADSLCISEPAVKSRIEKLKDKFNVANAVALIGIVTELGI
;
A
#
# COMPACT_ATOMS: atom_id res chain seq x y z
N MET A 1 -24.33 16.73 -34.93
CA MET A 1 -22.93 16.66 -34.46
C MET A 1 -22.99 16.10 -33.06
N GLU A 2 -22.55 14.87 -32.88
CA GLU A 2 -22.23 14.38 -31.53
C GLU A 2 -21.03 15.19 -31.05
N THR A 3 -21.15 15.75 -29.85
CA THR A 3 -20.10 16.58 -29.26
C THR A 3 -19.43 15.80 -28.14
N ASN A 4 -18.15 16.06 -27.88
CA ASN A 4 -17.41 15.40 -26.79
C ASN A 4 -18.07 15.60 -25.40
N VAL A 5 -19.00 16.57 -25.28
CA VAL A 5 -19.85 16.81 -24.10
C VAL A 5 -20.82 15.65 -23.83
N GLN A 6 -21.13 14.81 -24.83
CA GLN A 6 -21.96 13.62 -24.68
C GLN A 6 -21.18 12.38 -24.23
N HIS A 7 -19.85 12.50 -24.13
CA HIS A 7 -18.94 11.46 -23.65
C HIS A 7 -18.28 11.87 -22.32
N PHE A 8 -19.04 12.42 -21.37
CA PHE A 8 -18.61 12.41 -19.97
C PHE A 8 -18.59 10.95 -19.50
N GLY A 9 -17.47 10.25 -19.77
CA GLY A 9 -17.19 8.94 -19.21
C GLY A 9 -17.04 9.01 -17.68
N GLN A 10 -16.87 7.86 -17.05
CA GLN A 10 -16.35 7.83 -15.68
C GLN A 10 -15.05 8.66 -15.65
N SER A 11 -15.01 9.62 -14.74
CA SER A 11 -13.85 10.46 -14.49
C SER A 11 -12.58 9.62 -14.31
N ALA A 12 -11.42 10.19 -14.70
CA ALA A 12 -10.11 9.68 -14.29
C ALA A 12 -10.07 9.42 -12.78
N ASN A 13 -9.11 8.60 -12.31
CA ASN A 13 -8.96 8.25 -10.90
C ASN A 13 -8.99 9.54 -10.06
N ILE A 14 -10.07 9.76 -9.31
CA ILE A 14 -10.27 10.99 -8.54
C ILE A 14 -9.68 10.74 -7.16
N PRO A 15 -8.69 11.55 -6.73
CA PRO A 15 -8.14 11.43 -5.40
C PRO A 15 -9.18 11.45 -4.28
N ALA A 16 -8.92 10.69 -3.23
CA ALA A 16 -9.77 10.63 -2.06
C ALA A 16 -10.06 12.03 -1.48
N GLY A 17 -11.27 12.18 -0.95
CA GLY A 17 -11.70 13.42 -0.31
C GLY A 17 -12.02 14.58 -1.26
N ILE A 18 -11.79 14.49 -2.58
CA ILE A 18 -12.22 15.53 -3.53
C ILE A 18 -13.75 15.56 -3.66
N PHE A 19 -14.37 14.41 -3.92
CA PHE A 19 -15.84 14.27 -3.97
C PHE A 19 -16.37 13.29 -2.94
N SER A 20 -15.62 12.24 -2.64
CA SER A 20 -15.99 11.21 -1.69
C SER A 20 -14.76 10.43 -1.23
N GLY A 21 -14.98 9.61 -0.21
CA GLY A 21 -13.98 8.71 0.34
C GLY A 21 -12.99 9.36 1.29
N THR A 22 -12.35 8.51 2.08
CA THR A 22 -11.31 8.86 3.05
C THR A 22 -10.07 8.07 2.70
N GLU A 23 -8.92 8.73 2.59
CA GLU A 23 -7.60 8.10 2.48
C GLU A 23 -6.83 8.37 3.76
N LEU A 24 -6.30 7.35 4.40
CA LEU A 24 -5.40 7.46 5.53
C LEU A 24 -3.96 7.43 5.01
N PHE A 25 -3.07 8.12 5.71
CA PHE A 25 -1.65 8.09 5.37
C PHE A 25 -0.80 8.38 6.59
N ALA A 26 0.44 7.89 6.58
CA ALA A 26 1.40 8.14 7.64
C ALA A 26 2.31 9.33 7.32
N HIS A 27 2.42 10.27 8.25
CA HIS A 27 3.35 11.39 8.13
C HIS A 27 3.94 11.75 9.50
N ASN A 28 5.27 11.88 9.58
CA ASN A 28 6.01 12.24 10.79
C ASN A 28 5.64 11.43 12.06
N GLY A 29 5.30 10.14 11.91
CA GLY A 29 4.99 9.25 13.02
C GLY A 29 3.52 9.23 13.45
N ASP A 30 2.66 10.01 12.78
CA ASP A 30 1.23 10.05 13.02
C ASP A 30 0.42 9.64 11.80
N MET A 31 -0.81 9.20 12.07
CA MET A 31 -1.79 8.84 11.05
C MET A 31 -2.67 10.05 10.77
N TYR A 32 -2.68 10.46 9.51
CA TYR A 32 -3.53 11.50 8.97
C TYR A 32 -4.61 10.88 8.09
N ALA A 33 -5.58 11.70 7.71
CA ALA A 33 -6.62 11.37 6.75
C ALA A 33 -6.87 12.55 5.81
N ILE A 34 -7.04 12.27 4.52
CA ILE A 34 -7.68 13.20 3.58
C ILE A 34 -9.18 12.93 3.65
N TYR A 35 -9.93 13.93 4.12
CA TYR A 35 -11.38 13.85 4.27
C TYR A 35 -12.01 15.17 3.86
N ASN A 36 -12.96 15.13 2.91
CA ASN A 36 -13.66 16.31 2.37
C ASN A 36 -12.70 17.47 2.02
N GLY A 37 -11.63 17.14 1.28
CA GLY A 37 -10.66 18.11 0.75
C GLY A 37 -9.67 18.65 1.78
N THR A 38 -9.66 18.14 3.02
CA THR A 38 -8.76 18.60 4.08
C THR A 38 -7.93 17.45 4.65
N SER A 39 -6.68 17.72 4.98
CA SER A 39 -5.83 16.81 5.76
C SER A 39 -6.03 17.04 7.25
N ILE A 40 -6.45 16.02 7.98
CA ILE A 40 -6.67 16.05 9.44
C ILE A 40 -6.01 14.85 10.10
N LEU A 41 -5.82 14.87 11.43
CA LEU A 41 -5.36 13.69 12.15
C LEU A 41 -6.46 12.62 12.15
N PHE A 42 -6.07 11.34 12.17
CA PHE A 42 -7.02 10.24 12.26
C PHE A 42 -7.98 10.40 13.45
N GLN A 43 -7.48 10.88 14.60
CA GLN A 43 -8.30 11.10 15.80
C GLN A 43 -9.40 12.15 15.61
N ASP A 44 -9.24 13.06 14.65
CA ASP A 44 -10.17 14.14 14.35
C ASP A 44 -11.20 13.77 13.28
N LEU A 45 -11.08 12.58 12.67
CA LEU A 45 -12.11 12.05 11.76
C LEU A 45 -13.47 11.93 12.48
N PRO A 46 -14.58 12.01 11.72
CA PRO A 46 -15.91 11.74 12.26
C PRO A 46 -15.97 10.39 12.99
N SER A 47 -16.71 10.34 14.09
CA SER A 47 -16.79 9.15 14.94
C SER A 47 -17.26 7.90 14.19
N MET A 48 -18.14 8.05 13.19
CA MET A 48 -18.58 6.94 12.35
C MET A 48 -17.46 6.40 11.47
N GLU A 49 -16.68 7.27 10.83
CA GLU A 49 -15.52 6.87 10.02
C GLU A 49 -14.49 6.11 10.86
N LYS A 50 -14.10 6.67 12.01
CA LYS A 50 -13.16 6.02 12.94
C LYS A 50 -13.67 4.65 13.39
N ARG A 51 -14.97 4.53 13.67
CA ARG A 51 -15.59 3.27 14.10
C ARG A 51 -15.42 2.18 13.05
N ASN A 52 -15.59 2.48 11.77
CA ASN A 52 -15.45 1.49 10.69
C ASN A 52 -14.04 0.85 10.70
N PHE A 53 -12.97 1.67 10.80
CA PHE A 53 -11.60 1.16 10.91
C PHE A 53 -11.37 0.34 12.18
N ILE A 54 -11.92 0.79 13.32
CA ILE A 54 -11.82 0.06 14.59
C ILE A 54 -12.50 -1.31 14.49
N GLU A 55 -13.69 -1.37 13.89
CA GLU A 55 -14.44 -2.62 13.71
C GLU A 55 -13.68 -3.61 12.82
N VAL A 56 -13.10 -3.14 11.72
CA VAL A 56 -12.26 -3.98 10.84
C VAL A 56 -11.03 -4.48 11.61
N TYR A 57 -10.34 -3.60 12.35
CA TYR A 57 -9.22 -4.03 13.19
C TYR A 57 -9.65 -5.09 14.21
N MET A 58 -10.78 -4.90 14.89
CA MET A 58 -11.31 -5.84 15.89
C MET A 58 -11.59 -7.22 15.29
N GLN A 59 -11.98 -7.30 14.02
CA GLN A 59 -12.22 -8.54 13.28
C GLN A 59 -10.93 -9.19 12.77
N ASP A 60 -9.88 -8.41 12.50
CA ASP A 60 -8.58 -8.90 12.02
C ASP A 60 -7.73 -9.52 13.16
N LYS A 61 -8.17 -10.69 13.63
CA LYS A 61 -7.50 -11.43 14.72
C LYS A 61 -6.10 -11.90 14.34
N GLU A 62 -5.87 -12.18 13.06
CA GLU A 62 -4.56 -12.60 12.57
C GLU A 62 -3.56 -11.46 12.67
N ALA A 63 -3.91 -10.25 12.23
CA ALA A 63 -3.01 -9.11 12.35
C ALA A 63 -2.79 -8.70 13.82
N GLN A 64 -3.84 -8.74 14.66
CA GLN A 64 -3.70 -8.50 16.10
C GLN A 64 -2.66 -9.45 16.73
N GLU A 65 -2.77 -10.75 16.43
CA GLU A 65 -1.86 -11.76 16.96
C GLU A 65 -0.45 -11.62 16.39
N PHE A 66 -0.34 -11.27 15.11
CA PHE A 66 0.93 -10.98 14.46
C PHE A 66 1.64 -9.80 15.14
N ILE A 67 0.95 -8.67 15.30
CA ILE A 67 1.47 -7.45 15.93
C ILE A 67 1.95 -7.76 17.36
N ARG A 68 1.14 -8.52 18.11
CA ARG A 68 1.50 -8.93 19.47
C ARG A 68 2.77 -9.76 19.53
N LYS A 69 2.88 -10.79 18.68
CA LYS A 69 4.00 -11.74 18.71
C LYS A 69 5.28 -11.22 18.06
N GLN A 70 5.15 -10.49 16.95
CA GLN A 70 6.28 -10.11 16.11
C GLN A 70 6.80 -8.70 16.42
N PHE A 71 5.93 -7.79 16.86
CA PHE A 71 6.31 -6.44 17.27
C PHE A 71 6.32 -6.25 18.78
N GLY A 72 5.80 -7.20 19.56
CA GLY A 72 5.73 -7.10 21.02
C GLY A 72 4.70 -6.10 21.54
N ILE A 73 3.76 -5.67 20.70
CA ILE A 73 2.77 -4.64 21.02
C ILE A 73 1.50 -5.31 21.56
N THR A 74 1.22 -5.13 22.85
CA THR A 74 0.09 -5.79 23.54
C THR A 74 -1.09 -4.86 23.83
N GLY A 75 -0.87 -3.54 23.81
CA GLY A 75 -1.93 -2.54 24.04
C GLY A 75 -2.85 -2.38 22.84
N PHE A 76 -4.15 -2.18 23.09
CA PHE A 76 -5.13 -2.04 22.01
C PHE A 76 -4.84 -0.82 21.13
N GLU A 77 -4.64 0.36 21.73
CA GLU A 77 -4.42 1.61 21.00
C GLU A 77 -3.12 1.59 20.19
N SER A 78 -2.02 1.13 20.79
CA SER A 78 -0.74 1.00 20.09
C SER A 78 -0.78 -0.08 19.01
N GLY A 79 -1.49 -1.19 19.26
CA GLY A 79 -1.71 -2.23 18.25
C GLY A 79 -2.57 -1.72 17.08
N PHE A 80 -3.61 -0.94 17.37
CA PHE A 80 -4.46 -0.33 16.36
C PHE A 80 -3.70 0.71 15.53
N LYS A 81 -2.91 1.59 16.17
CA LYS A 81 -2.04 2.55 15.46
C LYS A 81 -1.04 1.81 14.55
N GLN A 82 -0.44 0.72 15.04
CA GLN A 82 0.47 -0.10 14.23
C GLN A 82 -0.24 -0.79 13.06
N TRP A 83 -1.46 -1.29 13.27
CA TRP A 83 -2.28 -1.90 12.23
C TRP A 83 -2.65 -0.88 11.15
N LEU A 84 -3.12 0.31 11.56
CA LEU A 84 -3.42 1.43 10.66
C LEU A 84 -2.21 1.75 9.79
N PHE A 85 -1.04 1.96 10.41
CA PHE A 85 0.19 2.21 9.68
C PHE A 85 0.50 1.09 8.69
N CYS A 86 0.43 -0.19 9.10
CA CYS A 86 0.78 -1.30 8.22
C CYS A 86 -0.15 -1.42 7.01
N LYS A 87 -1.43 -1.08 7.15
CA LYS A 87 -2.49 -1.32 6.16
C LYS A 87 -2.83 -0.10 5.29
N PHE A 88 -2.66 1.11 5.81
CA PHE A 88 -3.14 2.38 5.22
C PHE A 88 -2.09 3.50 5.40
N GLY A 89 -0.82 3.12 5.27
CA GLY A 89 0.30 4.03 5.54
C GLY A 89 0.67 4.89 4.33
N SER A 90 0.31 4.44 3.13
CA SER A 90 0.59 5.12 1.88
C SER A 90 -0.27 6.35 1.68
N LEU A 91 0.22 7.28 0.86
CA LEU A 91 -0.59 8.31 0.23
C LEU A 91 -0.53 8.05 -1.28
N ASP A 92 -1.44 7.21 -1.79
CA ASP A 92 -1.50 6.76 -3.18
C ASP A 92 -2.64 7.40 -4.00
N GLY A 93 -3.49 8.19 -3.34
CA GLY A 93 -4.64 8.88 -3.92
C GLY A 93 -5.90 8.01 -3.97
N ASP A 94 -5.80 6.71 -3.70
CA ASP A 94 -6.95 5.81 -3.68
C ASP A 94 -7.64 5.86 -2.31
N PRO A 95 -8.98 5.98 -2.24
CA PRO A 95 -9.69 6.06 -0.97
C PRO A 95 -9.71 4.70 -0.23
N ASP A 96 -9.14 4.67 0.97
CA ASP A 96 -9.21 3.54 1.90
C ASP A 96 -10.60 3.25 2.44
N SER A 97 -11.45 4.28 2.49
CA SER A 97 -12.85 4.13 2.90
C SER A 97 -13.78 4.78 1.92
N ILE A 98 -14.80 4.05 1.48
CA ILE A 98 -15.94 4.61 0.74
C ILE A 98 -17.22 4.06 1.36
N ASN A 99 -18.10 4.94 1.86
CA ASN A 99 -19.38 4.56 2.46
C ASN A 99 -19.24 3.47 3.55
N GLY A 100 -18.17 3.53 4.34
CA GLY A 100 -17.86 2.58 5.41
C GLY A 100 -17.24 1.26 4.98
N GLN A 101 -17.12 0.99 3.68
CA GLN A 101 -16.32 -0.13 3.20
C GLN A 101 -14.84 0.24 3.28
N ILE A 102 -14.06 -0.54 4.04
CA ILE A 102 -12.62 -0.35 4.20
C ILE A 102 -11.84 -1.22 3.21
N THR A 103 -10.90 -0.61 2.49
CA THR A 103 -10.01 -1.25 1.53
C THR A 103 -8.57 -0.84 1.86
N PRO A 104 -7.68 -1.77 2.25
CA PRO A 104 -6.29 -1.42 2.53
C PRO A 104 -5.47 -1.10 1.28
N ASP A 105 -4.42 -0.29 1.47
CA ASP A 105 -3.36 -0.02 0.48
C ASP A 105 -2.94 -1.32 -0.22
N ILE A 106 -2.61 -1.25 -1.50
CA ILE A 106 -1.95 -2.38 -2.16
C ILE A 106 -0.56 -2.62 -1.55
N TYR A 107 0.15 -1.54 -1.23
CA TYR A 107 1.47 -1.54 -0.64
C TYR A 107 1.64 -0.32 0.26
N ASN A 108 2.13 -0.51 1.48
CA ASN A 108 2.53 0.59 2.36
C ASN A 108 3.93 1.10 1.99
N SER A 109 3.96 2.22 1.28
CA SER A 109 5.12 2.98 0.82
C SER A 109 5.73 3.87 1.92
N ALA A 110 4.98 4.25 2.95
CA ALA A 110 5.53 4.98 4.09
C ALA A 110 6.51 4.13 4.91
N CYS A 111 6.34 2.80 4.93
CA CYS A 111 7.31 1.90 5.53
C CYS A 111 8.52 1.67 4.61
N GLN A 112 9.65 2.32 4.90
CA GLN A 112 10.86 2.19 4.07
C GLN A 112 11.70 0.94 4.33
N ARG A 113 11.41 0.21 5.40
CA ARG A 113 12.15 -1.01 5.80
C ARG A 113 11.78 -2.20 4.92
N THR A 114 12.77 -2.75 4.21
CA THR A 114 12.63 -4.00 3.45
C THR A 114 12.71 -5.23 4.36
N ASP A 115 13.43 -5.13 5.47
CA ASP A 115 13.63 -6.19 6.48
C ASP A 115 12.50 -6.33 7.51
N CYS A 116 11.43 -5.52 7.38
CA CYS A 116 10.31 -5.55 8.32
C CYS A 116 9.61 -6.92 8.34
N SER A 117 9.43 -7.51 9.52
CA SER A 117 8.82 -8.84 9.67
C SER A 117 7.37 -8.91 9.18
N GLY A 118 6.66 -7.77 9.17
CA GLY A 118 5.28 -7.64 8.67
C GLY A 118 5.16 -7.52 7.15
N ARG A 119 6.27 -7.29 6.44
CA ARG A 119 6.31 -7.12 4.99
C ARG A 119 5.81 -8.38 4.29
N GLY A 120 4.78 -8.23 3.46
CA GLY A 120 4.16 -9.33 2.73
C GLY A 120 3.30 -10.27 3.58
N LYS A 121 2.95 -9.86 4.81
CA LYS A 121 2.06 -10.61 5.71
C LYS A 121 0.87 -9.76 6.14
N ILE A 122 1.15 -8.59 6.72
CA ILE A 122 0.11 -7.66 7.19
C ILE A 122 0.16 -6.32 6.45
N CYS A 123 1.22 -6.04 5.69
CA CYS A 123 1.35 -4.82 4.91
C CYS A 123 0.45 -4.87 3.67
N GLY A 124 -0.50 -3.95 3.61
CA GLY A 124 -1.43 -3.81 2.49
C GLY A 124 -2.45 -4.96 2.34
N SER A 125 -3.15 -4.96 1.20
CA SER A 125 -4.33 -5.77 0.96
C SER A 125 -4.04 -7.15 0.40
N ASN A 126 -3.20 -7.35 -0.65
CA ASN A 126 -3.18 -8.67 -1.33
C ASN A 126 -1.88 -9.17 -2.00
N ILE A 127 -0.98 -8.31 -2.50
CA ILE A 127 0.15 -8.77 -3.34
C ILE A 127 1.26 -9.50 -2.53
N ALA A 128 1.24 -9.32 -1.20
CA ALA A 128 2.16 -9.96 -0.27
C ALA A 128 3.64 -9.83 -0.69
N LEU A 129 4.06 -8.61 -1.04
CA LEU A 129 5.44 -8.31 -1.42
C LEU A 129 6.37 -8.47 -0.22
N LYS A 130 7.39 -9.33 -0.35
CA LYS A 130 8.43 -9.56 0.67
C LYS A 130 9.57 -8.55 0.52
N GLY A 131 10.47 -8.48 1.51
CA GLY A 131 11.64 -7.58 1.45
C GLY A 131 12.46 -7.72 0.16
N HIS A 132 12.79 -8.96 -0.22
CA HIS A 132 13.54 -9.22 -1.46
C HIS A 132 12.75 -8.89 -2.74
N ASP A 133 11.41 -8.91 -2.69
CA ASP A 133 10.58 -8.48 -3.82
C ASP A 133 10.79 -6.97 -4.02
N ILE A 134 10.69 -6.19 -2.94
CA ILE A 134 10.90 -4.73 -2.95
C ILE A 134 12.31 -4.37 -3.40
N GLU A 135 13.34 -5.06 -2.90
CA GLU A 135 14.73 -4.85 -3.32
C GLU A 135 14.90 -5.08 -4.82
N THR A 136 14.33 -6.17 -5.35
CA THR A 136 14.37 -6.47 -6.79
C THR A 136 13.64 -5.41 -7.61
N LEU A 137 12.47 -4.95 -7.15
CA LEU A 137 11.66 -3.93 -7.83
C LEU A 137 12.35 -2.56 -7.87
N ARG A 138 12.99 -2.14 -6.78
CA ARG A 138 13.74 -0.87 -6.72
C ARG A 138 14.91 -0.86 -7.70
N GLU A 139 15.67 -1.95 -7.71
CA GLU A 139 16.78 -2.13 -8.63
C GLU A 139 16.30 -2.15 -10.10
N LEU A 140 15.20 -2.85 -10.39
CA LEU A 140 14.58 -2.87 -11.72
C LEU A 140 14.10 -1.48 -12.16
N LYS A 141 13.43 -0.74 -11.28
CA LYS A 141 12.94 0.63 -11.52
C LYS A 141 14.09 1.61 -11.79
N SER A 142 15.28 1.37 -11.23
CA SER A 142 16.48 2.18 -11.50
C SER A 142 17.07 2.00 -12.91
N GLY A 143 16.50 1.11 -13.73
CA GLY A 143 16.94 0.87 -15.11
C GLY A 143 18.11 -0.11 -15.25
N LYS A 144 18.52 -0.76 -14.16
CA LYS A 144 19.60 -1.76 -14.17
C LYS A 144 19.23 -3.01 -14.97
N THR A 145 20.23 -3.58 -15.62
CA THR A 145 20.13 -4.88 -16.30
C THR A 145 20.09 -6.03 -15.29
N ALA A 146 19.58 -7.20 -15.69
CA ALA A 146 19.52 -8.37 -14.81
C ALA A 146 20.89 -8.77 -14.21
N LYS A 147 21.99 -8.50 -14.92
CA LYS A 147 23.35 -8.73 -14.45
C LYS A 147 23.74 -7.74 -13.35
N GLU A 148 23.49 -6.44 -13.55
CA GLU A 148 23.78 -5.42 -12.53
C GLU A 148 22.94 -5.62 -11.26
N ILE A 149 21.68 -6.03 -11.40
CA ILE A 149 20.81 -6.37 -10.27
C ILE A 149 21.35 -7.61 -9.53
N ALA A 150 21.81 -8.61 -10.27
CA ALA A 150 22.39 -9.83 -9.70
C ALA A 150 23.63 -9.50 -8.85
N ASP A 151 24.52 -8.67 -9.38
CA ASP A 151 25.70 -8.19 -8.67
C ASP A 151 25.31 -7.38 -7.42
N SER A 152 24.35 -6.45 -7.55
CA SER A 152 23.88 -5.59 -6.46
C SER A 152 23.20 -6.36 -5.32
N LEU A 153 22.42 -7.39 -5.64
CA LEU A 153 21.70 -8.21 -4.66
C LEU A 153 22.48 -9.46 -4.24
N CYS A 154 23.69 -9.65 -4.76
CA CYS A 154 24.54 -10.82 -4.53
C CYS A 154 23.82 -12.16 -4.80
N ILE A 155 23.09 -12.24 -5.92
CA ILE A 155 22.41 -13.46 -6.40
C ILE A 155 22.81 -13.75 -7.85
N SER A 156 22.38 -14.89 -8.41
CA SER A 156 22.67 -15.21 -9.80
C SER A 156 21.73 -14.48 -10.77
N GLU A 157 22.20 -14.15 -11.97
CA GLU A 157 21.38 -13.55 -13.03
C GLU A 157 20.11 -14.39 -13.36
N PRO A 158 20.17 -15.74 -13.43
CA PRO A 158 18.95 -16.54 -13.56
C PRO A 158 17.96 -16.37 -12.39
N ALA A 159 18.45 -16.17 -11.17
CA ALA A 159 17.60 -15.92 -10.01
C ALA A 159 16.87 -14.57 -10.13
N VAL A 160 17.55 -13.51 -10.62
CA VAL A 160 16.91 -12.22 -10.92
C VAL A 160 15.80 -12.39 -11.94
N LYS A 161 16.07 -13.07 -13.07
CA LYS A 161 15.07 -13.32 -14.12
C LYS A 161 13.85 -14.05 -13.55
N SER A 162 14.08 -15.12 -12.78
CA SER A 162 12.98 -15.87 -12.14
C SER A 162 12.17 -15.02 -11.16
N ARG A 163 12.80 -14.12 -10.40
CA ARG A 163 12.09 -13.18 -9.50
C ARG A 163 11.23 -12.20 -10.30
N ILE A 164 11.76 -11.62 -11.38
CA ILE A 164 11.01 -10.69 -12.23
C ILE A 164 9.79 -11.38 -12.84
N GLU A 165 9.91 -12.62 -13.33
CA GLU A 165 8.76 -13.38 -13.84
C GLU A 165 7.67 -13.57 -12.77
N LYS A 166 8.05 -13.99 -11.56
CA LYS A 166 7.09 -14.13 -10.45
C LYS A 166 6.44 -12.81 -10.05
N LEU A 167 7.17 -11.69 -10.14
CA LEU A 167 6.64 -10.37 -9.86
C LEU A 167 5.64 -9.96 -10.94
N LYS A 168 5.93 -10.22 -12.22
CA LYS A 168 4.97 -10.02 -13.30
C LYS A 168 3.68 -10.81 -13.08
N ASP A 169 3.79 -12.07 -12.64
CA ASP A 169 2.62 -12.90 -12.29
C ASP A 169 1.83 -12.30 -11.12
N LYS A 170 2.51 -11.88 -10.05
CA LYS A 170 1.88 -11.23 -8.88
C LYS A 170 1.09 -9.96 -9.24
N PHE A 171 1.60 -9.17 -10.18
CA PHE A 171 0.97 -7.93 -10.65
C PHE A 171 0.08 -8.13 -11.88
N ASN A 172 -0.02 -9.37 -12.40
CA ASN A 172 -0.76 -9.71 -13.61
C ASN A 172 -0.39 -8.84 -14.82
N VAL A 173 0.91 -8.68 -15.07
CA VAL A 173 1.45 -7.88 -16.19
C VAL A 173 2.31 -8.69 -17.14
N ALA A 174 2.28 -8.33 -18.42
CA ALA A 174 2.97 -9.10 -19.47
C ALA A 174 4.49 -8.86 -19.52
N ASN A 175 4.97 -7.68 -19.12
CA ASN A 175 6.36 -7.28 -19.32
C ASN A 175 6.90 -6.39 -18.20
N ALA A 176 8.23 -6.24 -18.17
CA ALA A 176 8.93 -5.48 -17.15
C ALA A 176 8.60 -3.98 -17.18
N VAL A 177 8.27 -3.41 -18.34
CA VAL A 177 7.91 -1.98 -18.46
C VAL A 177 6.57 -1.72 -17.78
N ALA A 178 5.57 -2.57 -18.03
CA ALA A 178 4.27 -2.50 -17.33
C ALA A 178 4.44 -2.69 -15.82
N LEU A 179 5.32 -3.62 -15.41
CA LEU A 179 5.67 -3.81 -13.99
C LEU A 179 6.26 -2.53 -13.39
N ILE A 180 7.23 -1.89 -14.06
CA ILE A 180 7.86 -0.63 -13.63
C ILE A 180 6.83 0.49 -13.49
N GLY A 181 5.84 0.57 -14.40
CA GLY A 181 4.74 1.53 -14.32
C GLY A 181 3.96 1.39 -13.02
N ILE A 182 3.44 0.18 -12.75
CA ILE A 182 2.64 -0.10 -11.54
C ILE A 182 3.45 0.18 -10.26
N VAL A 183 4.69 -0.29 -10.18
CA VAL A 183 5.49 -0.06 -8.96
C VAL A 183 5.88 1.40 -8.75
N THR A 184 5.87 2.20 -9.82
CA THR A 184 6.04 3.66 -9.70
C THR A 184 4.82 4.30 -9.09
N GLU A 185 3.62 3.91 -9.52
CA GLU A 185 2.35 4.36 -8.95
C GLU A 185 2.23 3.97 -7.47
N LEU A 186 2.68 2.77 -7.09
CA LEU A 186 2.70 2.31 -5.70
C LEU A 186 3.78 2.97 -4.81
N GLY A 187 4.60 3.88 -5.34
CA GLY A 187 5.64 4.55 -4.57
C GLY A 187 6.79 3.65 -4.11
N ILE A 188 7.04 2.53 -4.81
CA ILE A 188 8.12 1.57 -4.50
C ILE A 188 9.50 2.08 -4.95
#